data_AF-A0AAP6AXZ8-F1
#
_entry.id   AF-A0AAP6AXZ8-F1
#
_cell.length_a   1.000
_cell.length_b   1.000
_cell.length_c   1.000
_cell.angle_alpha   90.00
_cell.angle_beta   90.00
_cell.angle_gamma   90.00
#
_symmetry.space_group_name_H-M   'P 1'
#
loop_
_entity.id
_entity.type
_entity.pdbx_description
1 polymer ?
#
loop_
_entity_poly.entity_id
_entity_poly.type
_entity_poly.pdbx_seq_one_letter_code
_entity_poly.pdbx_strand_id
1 'polypeptide(L)'
;MLSADQMAQLSRTPSLLNHASDWITLSGQQITRLTELPLTYNLQRSAQLLQQLMVLFPDNPRVQEMVDNWQKSVRSRALPEEAMTGWNEGMTRLQQLAERLNRLDEQRGKYMTVSELKTEVFGIMQAFNRHIPAEEQLRRYDEVRNQNGSESQQKLAQDALMEQLNRYWLLRHGDAGNPA
;
A
#
# COMPACT_ATOMS: atom_id res chain seq x y z
N MET A 1 -14.03 8.31 -18.83
CA MET A 1 -14.81 7.06 -19.02
C MET A 1 -16.11 7.42 -19.71
N LEU A 2 -16.63 6.54 -20.57
CA LEU A 2 -17.92 6.74 -21.24
C LEU A 2 -19.07 6.66 -20.22
N SER A 3 -20.08 7.52 -20.34
CA SER A 3 -21.26 7.49 -19.47
C SER A 3 -22.18 6.31 -19.80
N ALA A 4 -23.09 5.97 -18.89
CA ALA A 4 -24.09 4.91 -19.10
C ALA A 4 -24.94 5.15 -20.37
N ASP A 5 -25.30 6.41 -20.63
CA ASP A 5 -26.05 6.80 -21.83
C ASP A 5 -25.23 6.66 -23.11
N GLN A 6 -23.92 6.97 -23.06
CA GLN A 6 -23.01 6.76 -24.19
C GLN A 6 -22.84 5.27 -24.51
N MET A 7 -22.79 4.42 -23.48
CA MET A 7 -22.76 2.96 -23.66
C MET A 7 -24.07 2.42 -24.25
N ALA A 8 -25.22 2.97 -23.85
CA ALA A 8 -26.54 2.60 -24.38
C ALA A 8 -26.75 3.02 -25.84
N GLN A 9 -26.12 4.12 -26.28
CA GLN A 9 -26.11 4.53 -27.68
C GLN A 9 -25.17 3.67 -28.53
N LEU A 10 -23.97 3.37 -28.02
CA LEU A 10 -23.00 2.52 -28.70
C LEU A 10 -23.51 1.09 -28.93
N SER A 11 -24.24 0.52 -27.98
CA SER A 11 -24.83 -0.83 -28.11
C SER A 11 -25.89 -0.95 -29.20
N ARG A 12 -26.44 0.18 -29.68
CA ARG A 12 -27.43 0.23 -30.78
C ARG A 12 -26.81 0.48 -32.14
N THR A 13 -25.48 0.63 -32.21
CA THR A 13 -24.79 0.95 -33.47
C THR A 13 -24.63 -0.32 -34.31
N PRO A 14 -25.19 -0.40 -35.53
CA PRO A 14 -25.15 -1.62 -36.35
C PRO A 14 -23.73 -2.10 -36.68
N SER A 15 -22.78 -1.17 -36.84
CA SER A 15 -21.37 -1.49 -37.09
C SER A 15 -20.70 -2.21 -35.93
N LEU A 16 -21.09 -1.89 -34.69
CA LEU A 16 -20.59 -2.52 -33.47
C LEU A 16 -21.20 -3.91 -33.28
N LEU A 17 -22.48 -4.09 -33.64
CA LEU A 17 -23.15 -5.39 -33.65
C LEU A 17 -22.55 -6.32 -34.71
N ASN A 18 -22.25 -5.81 -35.90
CA ASN A 18 -21.66 -6.59 -37.00
C ASN A 18 -20.22 -7.06 -36.72
N HIS A 19 -19.48 -6.37 -35.84
CA HIS A 19 -18.12 -6.74 -35.43
C HIS A 19 -18.04 -7.08 -33.94
N ALA A 20 -19.18 -7.43 -33.31
CA ALA A 20 -19.25 -7.62 -31.87
C ALA A 20 -18.28 -8.70 -31.37
N SER A 21 -18.12 -9.79 -32.13
CA SER A 21 -17.17 -10.86 -31.80
C SER A 21 -15.72 -10.36 -31.75
N ASP A 22 -15.30 -9.55 -32.73
CA ASP A 22 -13.95 -9.01 -32.79
C ASP A 22 -13.71 -8.00 -31.66
N TRP A 23 -14.69 -7.12 -31.41
CA TRP A 23 -14.64 -6.17 -30.31
C TRP A 23 -14.58 -6.84 -28.94
N ILE A 24 -15.38 -7.88 -28.71
CA ILE A 24 -15.35 -8.67 -27.46
C ILE A 24 -14.00 -9.37 -27.32
N THR A 25 -13.48 -9.95 -28.40
CA THR A 25 -12.16 -10.61 -28.40
C THR A 25 -11.04 -9.62 -28.06
N LEU A 26 -11.01 -8.47 -28.72
CA LEU A 26 -10.02 -7.41 -28.47
C LEU A 26 -10.15 -6.84 -27.06
N SER A 27 -11.37 -6.65 -26.57
CA SER A 27 -11.63 -6.18 -25.20
C SER A 27 -11.17 -7.21 -24.17
N GLY A 28 -11.44 -8.51 -24.40
CA GLY A 28 -10.95 -9.60 -23.56
C GLY A 28 -9.41 -9.66 -23.51
N GLN A 29 -8.75 -9.50 -24.66
CA GLN A 29 -7.29 -9.38 -24.74
C GLN A 29 -6.76 -8.13 -24.03
N GLN A 30 -7.49 -7.01 -24.09
CA GLN A 30 -7.10 -5.79 -23.38
C GLN A 30 -7.25 -5.93 -21.86
N ILE A 31 -8.35 -6.52 -21.38
CA ILE A 31 -8.55 -6.79 -19.95
C ILE A 31 -7.45 -7.72 -19.45
N THR A 32 -7.15 -8.79 -20.20
CA THR A 32 -6.07 -9.73 -19.85
C THR A 32 -4.73 -9.01 -19.73
N ARG A 33 -4.37 -8.17 -20.70
CA ARG A 33 -3.15 -7.35 -20.64
C ARG A 33 -3.13 -6.40 -19.44
N LEU A 34 -4.27 -5.81 -19.06
CA LEU A 34 -4.35 -4.93 -17.88
C LEU A 34 -4.18 -5.71 -16.57
N THR A 35 -4.68 -6.94 -16.51
CA THR A 35 -4.50 -7.81 -15.32
C THR A 35 -3.07 -8.32 -15.16
N GLU A 36 -2.29 -8.34 -16.24
CA GLU A 36 -0.86 -8.70 -16.23
C GLU A 36 0.04 -7.54 -15.76
N LEU A 37 -0.47 -6.30 -15.72
CA LEU A 37 0.34 -5.16 -15.28
C LEU A 37 0.61 -5.23 -13.77
N PRO A 38 1.86 -5.00 -13.32
CA PRO A 38 2.17 -4.90 -11.91
C PRO A 38 1.39 -3.77 -11.23
N LEU A 39 1.03 -3.95 -9.95
CA LEU A 39 0.42 -2.88 -9.14
C LEU A 39 1.31 -1.62 -9.04
N THR A 40 2.62 -1.78 -9.27
CA THR A 40 3.62 -0.71 -9.29
C THR A 40 3.91 -0.18 -10.70
N TYR A 41 3.11 -0.53 -11.72
CA TYR A 41 3.34 -0.15 -13.13
C TYR A 41 3.58 1.35 -13.32
N ASN A 42 2.79 2.20 -12.65
CA ASN A 42 2.94 3.66 -12.75
C ASN A 42 4.31 4.15 -12.20
N LEU A 43 4.81 3.53 -11.12
CA LEU A 43 6.14 3.82 -10.57
C LEU A 43 7.23 3.36 -11.54
N GLN A 44 7.11 2.15 -12.06
CA GLN A 44 8.05 1.61 -13.04
C GLN A 44 8.11 2.47 -14.31
N ARG A 45 6.95 2.86 -14.85
CA ARG A 45 6.87 3.65 -16.07
C ARG A 45 7.45 5.05 -15.88
N SER A 46 7.18 5.70 -14.74
CA SER A 46 7.74 7.01 -14.44
C SER A 46 9.27 6.95 -14.27
N ALA A 47 9.78 5.95 -13.56
CA ALA A 47 11.22 5.72 -13.44
C ALA A 47 11.90 5.52 -14.82
N GLN A 48 11.31 4.71 -15.70
CA GLN A 48 11.81 4.49 -17.06
C GLN A 48 11.84 5.78 -17.89
N LEU A 49 10.83 6.64 -17.77
CA LEU A 49 10.80 7.92 -18.48
C LEU A 49 11.89 8.87 -17.98
N LEU A 50 12.08 8.94 -16.66
CA LEU A 50 13.15 9.73 -16.06
C LEU A 50 14.53 9.23 -16.48
N GLN A 51 14.74 7.91 -16.50
CA GLN A 51 15.98 7.30 -16.99
C GLN A 51 16.27 7.67 -18.45
N GLN A 52 15.26 7.64 -19.32
CA GLN A 52 15.41 8.08 -20.71
C GLN A 52 15.83 9.56 -20.80
N LEU A 53 15.20 10.42 -20.00
CA LEU A 53 15.56 11.84 -19.96
C LEU A 53 16.99 12.07 -19.45
N MET A 54 17.43 11.31 -18.44
CA MET A 54 18.81 11.38 -17.95
C MET A 54 19.83 10.96 -19.00
N VAL A 55 19.51 9.95 -19.81
CA VAL A 55 20.40 9.48 -20.91
C VAL A 55 20.42 10.49 -22.07
N LEU A 56 19.28 11.06 -22.42
CA LEU A 56 19.17 12.00 -23.54
C LEU A 56 19.69 13.41 -23.21
N PHE A 57 19.61 13.82 -21.94
CA PHE A 57 19.93 15.17 -21.47
C PHE A 57 20.69 15.15 -20.13
N PRO A 58 21.91 14.57 -20.07
CA PRO A 58 22.62 14.32 -18.81
C PRO A 58 22.94 15.59 -18.01
N ASP A 59 23.31 16.68 -18.68
CA ASP A 59 23.71 17.94 -18.05
C ASP A 59 22.56 18.94 -17.89
N ASN A 60 21.31 18.51 -18.08
CA ASN A 60 20.16 19.41 -17.97
C ASN A 60 19.69 19.51 -16.51
N PRO A 61 19.81 20.69 -15.85
CA PRO A 61 19.44 20.86 -14.45
C PRO A 61 17.95 20.59 -14.18
N ARG A 62 17.08 20.83 -15.18
CA ARG A 62 15.65 20.56 -15.07
C ARG A 62 15.35 19.06 -15.02
N VAL A 63 16.14 18.24 -15.71
CA VAL A 63 15.99 16.77 -15.65
C VAL A 63 16.41 16.25 -14.29
N GLN A 64 17.52 16.76 -13.73
CA GLN A 64 17.94 16.42 -12.37
C GLN A 64 16.90 16.80 -11.32
N GLU A 65 16.34 18.00 -11.41
CA GLU A 65 15.24 18.43 -10.52
C GLU A 65 14.02 17.51 -10.62
N MET A 66 13.64 17.08 -11.83
CA MET A 66 12.53 16.15 -12.04
C MET A 66 12.78 14.79 -11.37
N VAL A 67 14.01 14.27 -11.47
CA VAL A 67 14.41 13.01 -10.82
C VAL A 67 14.34 13.15 -9.30
N ASP A 68 14.93 14.20 -8.74
CA ASP A 68 14.94 14.46 -7.30
C ASP A 68 13.52 14.60 -6.74
N ASN A 69 12.68 15.40 -7.40
CA ASN A 69 11.30 15.63 -6.97
C ASN A 69 10.48 14.34 -7.02
N TRP A 70 10.67 13.53 -8.06
CA TRP A 70 9.99 12.24 -8.16
C TRP A 70 10.46 11.27 -7.06
N GLN A 71 11.77 11.12 -6.83
CA GLN A 71 12.30 10.26 -5.78
C GLN A 71 11.81 10.70 -4.39
N LYS A 72 11.83 12.00 -4.10
CA LYS A 72 11.27 12.57 -2.86
C LYS A 72 9.79 12.23 -2.72
N SER A 73 9.00 12.38 -3.79
CA SER A 73 7.57 12.07 -3.75
C SER A 73 7.28 10.59 -3.56
N VAL A 74 8.11 9.68 -4.11
CA VAL A 74 7.94 8.24 -3.90
C VAL A 74 8.27 7.87 -2.45
N ARG A 75 9.37 8.40 -1.91
CA ARG A 75 9.77 8.18 -0.51
C ARG A 75 8.77 8.76 0.49
N SER A 76 8.28 9.97 0.27
CA SER A 76 7.34 10.62 1.19
C SER A 76 5.98 9.93 1.25
N ARG A 77 5.64 9.13 0.25
CA ARG A 77 4.41 8.35 0.17
C ARG A 77 4.65 6.87 0.42
N ALA A 78 5.86 6.47 0.83
CA ALA A 78 6.16 5.11 1.22
C ALA A 78 5.94 4.95 2.71
N LEU A 79 5.55 3.74 3.13
CA LEU A 79 5.47 3.37 4.54
C LEU A 79 6.80 3.72 5.23
N PRO A 80 6.82 4.56 6.29
CA PRO A 80 8.05 4.90 7.00
C PRO A 80 8.74 3.66 7.57
N GLU A 81 10.07 3.67 7.71
CA GLU A 81 10.81 2.51 8.23
C GLU A 81 10.44 2.22 9.68
N GLU A 82 10.20 3.27 10.46
CA GLU A 82 9.77 3.18 11.86
C GLU A 82 8.37 2.56 11.98
N ALA A 83 7.55 2.68 10.94
CA ALA A 83 6.22 2.06 10.88
C ALA A 83 6.28 0.57 10.53
N MET A 84 7.37 0.09 9.90
CA MET A 84 7.54 -1.32 9.56
C MET A 84 7.79 -2.22 10.78
N THR A 85 8.34 -1.66 11.87
CA THR A 85 8.72 -2.46 13.05
C THR A 85 7.63 -2.56 14.11
N GLY A 86 6.66 -1.64 14.13
CA GLY A 86 5.68 -1.51 15.23
C GLY A 86 4.87 -2.79 15.48
N TRP A 87 4.44 -3.48 14.42
CA TRP A 87 3.74 -4.76 14.56
C TRP A 87 4.64 -5.86 15.13
N ASN A 88 5.87 -5.98 14.60
CA ASN A 88 6.83 -6.97 15.09
C ASN A 88 7.17 -6.73 16.56
N GLU A 89 7.45 -5.48 16.95
CA GLU A 89 7.70 -5.07 18.34
C GLU A 89 6.54 -5.45 19.26
N GLY A 90 5.30 -5.18 18.84
CA GLY A 90 4.12 -5.54 19.61
C GLY A 90 3.96 -7.05 19.78
N MET A 91 4.24 -7.84 18.74
CA MET A 91 4.21 -9.31 18.83
C MET A 91 5.33 -9.86 19.71
N THR A 92 6.53 -9.32 19.62
CA THR A 92 7.64 -9.71 20.51
C THR A 92 7.31 -9.43 21.97
N ARG A 93 6.73 -8.26 22.28
CA ARG A 93 6.28 -7.93 23.64
C ARG A 93 5.15 -8.85 24.11
N LEU A 94 4.21 -9.17 23.23
CA LEU A 94 3.11 -10.09 23.53
C LEU A 94 3.63 -11.50 23.85
N GLN A 95 4.60 -12.00 23.08
CA GLN A 95 5.27 -13.27 23.33
C GLN A 95 6.02 -13.27 24.68
N GLN A 96 6.79 -12.21 24.96
CA GLN A 96 7.49 -12.05 26.24
C GLN A 96 6.52 -12.04 27.44
N LEU A 97 5.37 -11.38 27.28
CA LEU A 97 4.32 -11.37 28.30
C LEU A 97 3.73 -12.78 28.51
N ALA A 98 3.44 -13.52 27.44
CA ALA A 98 2.95 -14.89 27.52
C ALA A 98 3.96 -15.83 28.21
N GLU A 99 5.24 -15.75 27.86
CA GLU A 99 6.31 -16.51 28.51
C GLU A 99 6.48 -16.15 29.98
N ARG A 100 6.34 -14.87 30.34
CA ARG A 100 6.38 -14.42 31.73
C ARG A 100 5.20 -14.98 32.52
N LEU A 101 4.00 -14.98 31.94
CA LEU A 101 2.80 -15.58 32.55
C LEU A 101 2.96 -17.09 32.78
N ASN A 102 3.43 -17.83 31.78
CA ASN A 102 3.64 -19.28 31.91
C ASN A 102 4.66 -19.62 33.02
N ARG A 103 5.77 -18.88 33.11
CA ARG A 103 6.77 -19.08 34.18
C ARG A 103 6.23 -18.82 35.59
N LEU A 104 5.29 -17.90 35.74
CA LEU A 104 4.65 -17.62 37.02
C LEU A 104 3.68 -18.74 37.42
N ASP A 105 3.02 -19.35 36.45
CA ASP A 105 2.15 -20.51 36.68
C ASP A 105 2.97 -21.74 37.13
N GLU A 106 4.15 -21.95 36.53
CA GLU A 106 5.07 -23.04 36.88
C GLU A 106 5.79 -22.82 38.23
N GLN A 107 6.14 -21.58 38.59
CA GLN A 107 6.85 -21.26 39.82
C GLN A 107 5.89 -20.85 40.94
N ARG A 108 5.39 -21.85 41.69
CA ARG A 108 4.56 -21.64 42.89
C ARG A 108 5.15 -20.55 43.80
N GLY A 109 4.43 -19.43 43.95
CA GLY A 109 4.75 -18.34 44.86
C GLY A 109 5.25 -17.04 44.21
N LYS A 110 5.50 -17.01 42.90
CA LYS A 110 5.74 -15.75 42.17
C LYS A 110 4.47 -15.33 41.44
N TYR A 111 4.10 -14.07 41.60
CA TYR A 111 2.93 -13.49 40.95
C TYR A 111 3.33 -12.23 40.20
N MET A 112 2.65 -11.96 39.08
CA MET A 112 2.66 -10.64 38.48
C MET A 112 1.57 -9.80 39.13
N THR A 113 1.91 -8.57 39.50
CA THR A 113 0.93 -7.61 39.98
C THR A 113 0.05 -7.12 38.83
N VAL A 114 -1.18 -6.72 39.14
CA VAL A 114 -2.08 -6.11 38.15
C VAL A 114 -1.45 -4.84 37.51
N SER A 115 -0.64 -4.09 38.27
CA SER A 115 0.06 -2.91 37.78
C SER A 115 1.13 -3.24 36.74
N GLU A 116 1.90 -4.32 36.94
CA GLU A 116 2.86 -4.80 35.96
C GLU A 116 2.16 -5.29 34.69
N LEU A 117 1.10 -6.09 34.82
CA LEU A 117 0.32 -6.56 33.67
C LEU A 117 -0.21 -5.39 32.84
N LYS A 118 -0.80 -4.38 33.49
CA LYS A 118 -1.30 -3.18 32.81
C LYS A 118 -0.20 -2.44 32.06
N THR A 119 1.00 -2.37 32.63
CA THR A 119 2.16 -1.71 32.00
C THR A 119 2.59 -2.45 30.73
N GLU A 120 2.68 -3.78 30.78
CA GLU A 120 3.03 -4.61 29.62
C GLU A 120 1.97 -4.51 28.51
N VAL A 121 0.70 -4.66 28.88
CA VAL A 121 -0.43 -4.52 27.94
C VAL A 121 -0.46 -3.13 27.31
N PHE A 122 -0.22 -2.07 28.09
CA PHE A 122 -0.13 -0.71 27.55
C PHE A 122 1.01 -0.57 26.55
N GLY A 123 2.19 -1.13 26.84
CA GLY A 123 3.33 -1.13 25.92
C GLY A 123 3.05 -1.88 24.61
N ILE A 124 2.34 -3.01 24.68
CA ILE A 124 1.90 -3.77 23.50
C ILE A 124 0.90 -2.96 22.68
N MET A 125 -0.11 -2.36 23.31
CA MET A 125 -1.08 -1.50 22.64
C MET A 125 -0.41 -0.29 21.99
N GLN A 126 0.57 0.32 22.66
CA GLN A 126 1.32 1.43 22.09
C GLN A 126 2.12 1.01 20.85
N ALA A 127 2.74 -0.17 20.86
CA ALA A 127 3.46 -0.70 19.71
C ALA A 127 2.53 -0.92 18.50
N PHE A 128 1.37 -1.55 18.70
CA PHE A 128 0.39 -1.76 17.63
C PHE A 128 -0.24 -0.47 17.13
N ASN A 129 -0.44 0.53 18.00
CA ASN A 129 -1.04 1.81 17.61
C ASN A 129 -0.03 2.81 17.04
N ARG A 130 1.27 2.49 17.00
CA ARG A 130 2.29 3.36 16.35
C ARG A 130 1.99 3.52 14.86
N HIS A 131 1.57 2.46 14.20
CA HIS A 131 1.11 2.49 12.81
C HIS A 131 0.02 1.43 12.60
N ILE A 132 -1.19 1.86 12.23
CA ILE A 132 -2.31 0.96 11.98
C ILE A 132 -2.06 0.20 10.67
N PRO A 133 -2.01 -1.15 10.68
CA PRO A 133 -1.79 -1.94 9.46
C PRO A 133 -2.87 -1.69 8.40
N ALA A 134 -2.50 -1.86 7.12
CA ALA A 134 -3.42 -1.65 6.01
C ALA A 134 -4.65 -2.58 6.08
N GLU A 135 -4.47 -3.80 6.59
CA GLU A 135 -5.54 -4.77 6.82
C GLU A 135 -6.59 -4.24 7.80
N GLU A 136 -6.17 -3.57 8.87
CA GLU A 136 -7.09 -2.97 9.84
C GLU A 136 -7.77 -1.71 9.26
N GLN A 137 -7.08 -0.92 8.44
CA GLN A 137 -7.70 0.19 7.72
C GLN A 137 -8.78 -0.30 6.74
N LEU A 138 -8.53 -1.41 6.04
CA LEU A 138 -9.49 -2.07 5.17
C LEU A 138 -10.71 -2.59 5.93
N ARG A 139 -10.49 -3.26 7.07
CA ARG A 139 -11.58 -3.74 7.94
C ARG A 139 -12.48 -2.59 8.39
N ARG A 140 -11.90 -1.48 8.87
CA ARG A 140 -12.64 -0.27 9.28
C ARG A 140 -13.41 0.36 8.12
N TYR A 141 -12.81 0.40 6.92
CA TYR A 141 -13.51 0.87 5.73
C TYR A 141 -14.72 -0.02 5.42
N ASP A 142 -14.57 -1.34 5.48
CA ASP A 142 -15.68 -2.26 5.20
C ASP A 142 -16.84 -2.10 6.20
N GLU A 143 -16.57 -1.77 7.46
CA GLU A 143 -17.59 -1.47 8.47
C GLU A 143 -18.43 -0.22 8.14
N VAL A 144 -17.79 0.82 7.60
CA VAL A 144 -18.43 2.13 7.38
C VAL A 144 -18.81 2.40 5.92
N ARG A 145 -18.44 1.52 4.98
CA ARG A 145 -18.60 1.75 3.52
C ARG A 145 -20.01 2.12 3.08
N ASN A 146 -21.04 1.62 3.76
CA ASN A 146 -22.46 1.87 3.45
C ASN A 146 -23.06 3.06 4.21
N GLN A 147 -22.25 3.75 5.01
CA GLN A 147 -22.67 4.89 5.82
C GLN A 147 -22.33 6.20 5.10
N ASN A 148 -23.12 7.25 5.34
CA ASN A 148 -22.84 8.57 4.81
C ASN A 148 -21.49 9.09 5.36
N GLY A 149 -20.58 9.53 4.49
CA GLY A 149 -19.27 10.07 4.90
C GLY A 149 -18.11 9.07 4.94
N SER A 150 -18.26 7.88 4.34
CA SER A 150 -17.22 6.84 4.27
C SER A 150 -15.97 7.21 3.45
N GLU A 151 -16.01 8.31 2.72
CA GLU A 151 -14.92 8.81 1.86
C GLU A 151 -13.60 9.00 2.62
N SER A 152 -13.68 9.48 3.88
CA SER A 152 -12.50 9.67 4.73
C SER A 152 -11.81 8.33 5.05
N GLN A 153 -12.58 7.32 5.43
CA GLN A 153 -12.07 5.99 5.76
C GLN A 153 -11.60 5.25 4.50
N GLN A 154 -12.28 5.44 3.37
CA GLN A 154 -11.85 4.93 2.07
C GLN A 154 -10.46 5.48 1.71
N LYS A 155 -10.27 6.79 1.87
CA LYS A 155 -8.98 7.44 1.59
C LYS A 155 -7.88 6.91 2.49
N LEU A 156 -8.13 6.78 3.79
CA LEU A 156 -7.14 6.21 4.73
C LEU A 156 -6.73 4.78 4.35
N ALA A 157 -7.68 3.94 3.97
CA ALA A 157 -7.38 2.59 3.50
C ALA A 157 -6.58 2.59 2.20
N GLN A 158 -6.92 3.47 1.26
CA GLN A 158 -6.22 3.61 -0.01
C GLN A 158 -4.78 4.13 0.19
N ASP A 159 -4.60 5.13 1.05
CA ASP A 159 -3.30 5.70 1.38
C ASP A 159 -2.39 4.63 2.03
N ALA A 160 -2.91 3.87 3.00
CA ALA A 160 -2.16 2.78 3.64
C ALA A 160 -1.69 1.69 2.65
N LEU A 161 -2.55 1.31 1.70
CA LEU A 161 -2.17 0.38 0.63
C LEU A 161 -1.10 0.96 -0.29
N MET A 162 -1.23 2.24 -0.65
CA MET A 162 -0.26 2.92 -1.51
C MET A 162 1.10 3.06 -0.82
N GLU A 163 1.12 3.33 0.49
CA GLU A 163 2.34 3.35 1.30
C GLU A 163 3.08 2.02 1.28
N GLN A 164 2.38 0.90 1.44
CA GLN A 164 2.95 -0.43 1.34
C GLN A 164 3.51 -0.71 -0.06
N LEU A 165 2.77 -0.36 -1.12
CA LEU A 165 3.21 -0.54 -2.51
C LEU A 165 4.47 0.28 -2.83
N ASN A 166 4.51 1.54 -2.38
CA ASN A 166 5.66 2.42 -2.57
C ASN A 166 6.89 1.90 -1.80
N ARG A 167 6.72 1.45 -0.55
CA ARG A 167 7.82 0.84 0.22
C ARG A 167 8.31 -0.45 -0.42
N TYR A 168 7.41 -1.32 -0.88
CA TYR A 168 7.79 -2.54 -1.62
C TYR A 168 8.61 -2.20 -2.88
N TRP A 169 8.18 -1.18 -3.63
CA TRP A 169 8.90 -0.73 -4.81
C TRP A 169 10.32 -0.25 -4.46
N LEU A 170 10.48 0.56 -3.40
CA LEU A 170 11.79 1.03 -2.92
C LEU A 170 12.70 -0.12 -2.50
N LEU A 171 12.18 -1.08 -1.73
CA LEU A 171 12.96 -2.26 -1.31
C LEU A 171 13.45 -3.10 -2.49
N ARG A 172 12.67 -3.16 -3.58
CA ARG A 172 13.03 -3.94 -4.78
C ARG A 172 14.06 -3.26 -5.69
N HIS A 173 14.07 -1.93 -5.72
CA HIS A 173 14.91 -1.15 -6.66
C HIS A 173 16.04 -0.39 -5.95
N GLY A 174 16.23 -0.64 -4.64
CA GLY A 174 17.10 0.12 -3.77
C GLY A 174 16.47 1.46 -3.39
N ASP A 175 16.68 1.90 -2.15
CA ASP A 175 16.49 3.30 -1.82
C ASP A 175 17.45 4.09 -2.71
N ALA A 176 16.92 4.78 -3.73
CA ALA A 176 17.73 5.48 -4.73
C ALA A 176 18.67 6.52 -4.09
N GLY A 177 19.86 6.05 -3.73
CA GLY A 177 21.01 6.80 -3.27
C GLY A 177 22.31 6.18 -3.77
N ASN A 178 22.26 5.04 -4.48
CA ASN A 178 23.43 4.52 -5.18
C ASN A 178 23.02 3.69 -6.41
N PRO A 179 23.36 4.11 -7.64
CA PRO A 179 23.32 3.22 -8.78
C PRO A 179 24.47 2.20 -8.69
N ALA A 180 24.17 0.93 -8.95
CA ALA A 180 25.17 -0.02 -9.41
C ALA A 180 25.47 0.22 -10.90
#